data_AF-A0A919ELS5-F1
#
_entry.id   AF-A0A919ELS5-F1
#
_cell.length_a   1.000
_cell.length_b   1.000
_cell.length_c   1.000
_cell.angle_alpha   90.00
_cell.angle_beta   90.00
_cell.angle_gamma   90.00
#
_symmetry.space_group_name_H-M   'P 1'
#
loop_
_entity.id
_entity.type
_entity.pdbx_description
1 polymer ?
#
loop_
_entity_poly.entity_id
_entity_poly.type
_entity_poly.pdbx_seq_one_letter_code
_entity_poly.pdbx_strand_id
1 'polypeptide(L)'
;MEAHRPVVMPEDEVQFRLAQLLLLLDAVAGHDANGASLERIGYYDFLSANPFLVIRSEDREANLLRLAGFDPQVLSYASSSQRFTSRRERIQHDLALLIAYGCCEVHNHKGALAYTISPRGHELGAQFTATYADSFSTAASIVVRRLHRLSDKALREQTARWLRPDGHGGPGAALMSVLGPEPHPSDMPWEG
;
A
#
# COMPACT_ATOMS: atom_id res chain seq x y z
N MET A 1 16.96 -29.57 -15.80
CA MET A 1 17.39 -28.17 -15.56
C MET A 1 16.25 -27.26 -15.96
N GLU A 2 15.24 -27.14 -15.09
CA GLU A 2 14.18 -26.16 -15.29
C GLU A 2 14.76 -24.77 -15.03
N ALA A 3 14.75 -23.94 -16.06
CA ALA A 3 15.10 -22.54 -15.94
C ALA A 3 14.12 -21.88 -14.96
N HIS A 4 14.64 -21.33 -13.88
CA HIS A 4 13.92 -20.49 -12.93
C HIS A 4 13.33 -19.31 -13.71
N ARG A 5 12.07 -19.43 -14.13
CA ARG A 5 11.37 -18.32 -14.77
C ARG A 5 11.16 -17.26 -13.68
N PRO A 6 11.72 -16.05 -13.80
CA PRO A 6 11.52 -15.04 -12.77
C PRO A 6 10.02 -14.78 -12.64
N VAL A 7 9.50 -14.85 -11.42
CA VAL A 7 8.14 -14.44 -11.10
C VAL A 7 8.11 -12.92 -11.28
N VAL A 8 7.59 -12.45 -12.42
CA VAL A 8 7.37 -11.02 -12.66
C VAL A 8 6.13 -10.64 -11.89
N MET A 9 6.28 -9.78 -10.89
CA MET A 9 5.17 -9.25 -10.13
C MET A 9 4.61 -8.01 -10.82
N PRO A 10 3.29 -7.75 -10.77
CA PRO A 10 2.73 -6.53 -11.38
C PRO A 10 3.42 -5.24 -10.92
N GLU A 11 3.87 -5.17 -9.66
CA GLU A 11 4.64 -4.03 -9.13
C GLU A 11 6.04 -3.82 -9.74
N ASP A 12 6.53 -4.74 -10.58
CA ASP A 12 7.77 -4.57 -11.33
C ASP A 12 7.54 -3.72 -12.59
N GLU A 13 6.32 -3.71 -13.13
CA GLU A 13 5.93 -2.93 -14.30
C GLU A 13 5.65 -1.46 -13.96
N VAL A 14 6.32 -0.55 -14.66
CA VAL A 14 6.21 0.90 -14.41
C VAL A 14 4.78 1.38 -14.59
N GLN A 15 4.11 0.98 -15.67
CA GLN A 15 2.75 1.40 -16.01
C GLN A 15 1.77 1.02 -14.91
N PHE A 16 1.92 -0.19 -14.35
CA PHE A 16 1.08 -0.66 -13.26
C PHE A 16 1.29 0.17 -12.00
N ARG A 17 2.55 0.45 -11.63
CA ARG A 17 2.86 1.32 -10.48
C ARG A 17 2.32 2.74 -10.65
N LEU A 18 2.44 3.32 -11.85
CA LEU A 18 1.92 4.66 -12.13
C LEU A 18 0.38 4.69 -12.03
N ALA A 19 -0.30 3.66 -12.56
CA ALA A 19 -1.75 3.55 -12.45
C ALA A 19 -2.18 3.42 -10.98
N GLN A 20 -1.51 2.57 -10.21
CA GLN A 20 -1.76 2.38 -8.78
C GLN A 20 -1.52 3.68 -7.99
N LEU A 21 -0.42 4.38 -8.26
CA LEU A 21 -0.09 5.65 -7.61
C LEU A 21 -1.10 6.74 -7.97
N LEU A 22 -1.63 6.75 -9.20
CA LEU A 22 -2.66 7.69 -9.62
C LEU A 22 -3.96 7.48 -8.84
N LEU A 23 -4.42 6.23 -8.70
CA LEU A 23 -5.58 5.87 -7.87
C LEU A 23 -5.37 6.23 -6.40
N LEU A 24 -4.15 6.10 -5.89
CA LEU A 24 -3.81 6.55 -4.55
C LEU A 24 -3.94 8.07 -4.41
N LEU A 25 -3.41 8.84 -5.36
CA LEU A 25 -3.50 10.31 -5.31
C LEU A 25 -4.96 10.79 -5.41
N ASP A 26 -5.81 10.09 -6.15
CA ASP A 26 -7.26 10.31 -6.17
C ASP A 26 -7.88 10.12 -4.77
N ALA A 27 -7.56 9.02 -4.09
CA ALA A 27 -7.99 8.79 -2.71
C ALA A 27 -7.46 9.85 -1.74
N VAL A 28 -6.23 10.36 -1.94
CA VAL A 28 -5.67 11.48 -1.15
C VAL A 28 -6.47 12.76 -1.35
N ALA A 29 -6.82 13.11 -2.60
CA ALA A 29 -7.60 14.32 -2.89
C ALA A 29 -8.99 14.29 -2.23
N GLY A 30 -9.59 13.10 -2.05
CA GLY A 30 -10.83 12.93 -1.30
C GLY A 30 -10.74 13.27 0.19
N HIS A 31 -9.53 13.42 0.75
CA HIS A 31 -9.29 13.67 2.18
C HIS A 31 -8.47 14.92 2.48
N ASP A 32 -7.56 15.33 1.60
CA ASP A 32 -6.77 16.55 1.72
C ASP A 32 -6.60 17.21 0.35
N ALA A 33 -7.25 18.36 0.17
CA ALA A 33 -7.18 19.14 -1.07
C ALA A 33 -5.78 19.72 -1.35
N ASN A 34 -4.92 19.81 -0.33
CA ASN A 34 -3.52 20.21 -0.50
C ASN A 34 -2.61 19.02 -0.81
N GLY A 35 -3.16 17.81 -0.90
CA GLY A 35 -2.40 16.61 -1.19
C GLY A 35 -1.59 16.10 -0.01
N ALA A 36 -0.48 15.42 -0.31
CA ALA A 36 0.36 14.80 0.70
C ALA A 36 1.84 14.97 0.39
N SER A 37 2.68 14.93 1.43
CA SER A 37 4.14 14.93 1.26
C SER A 37 4.62 13.60 0.68
N LEU A 38 5.83 13.62 0.09
CA LEU A 38 6.49 12.42 -0.45
C LEU A 38 6.50 11.26 0.55
N GLU A 39 6.83 11.56 1.81
CA GLU A 39 6.89 10.56 2.87
C GLU A 39 5.50 9.94 3.15
N ARG A 40 4.45 10.76 3.23
CA ARG A 40 3.08 10.27 3.46
C ARG A 40 2.57 9.41 2.31
N ILE A 41 2.85 9.81 1.08
CA ILE A 41 2.51 9.03 -0.12
C ILE A 41 3.18 7.66 -0.07
N GLY A 42 4.47 7.60 0.30
CA GLY A 42 5.17 6.33 0.46
C GLY A 42 4.53 5.40 1.50
N TYR A 43 4.06 5.95 2.63
CA TYR A 43 3.31 5.15 3.61
C TYR A 43 1.96 4.69 3.08
N TYR A 44 1.18 5.59 2.48
CA TYR A 44 -0.15 5.24 1.97
C TYR A 44 -0.06 4.21 0.85
N ASP A 45 0.89 4.35 -0.06
CA ASP A 45 1.12 3.42 -1.17
C ASP A 45 1.38 2.00 -0.68
N PHE A 46 2.33 1.84 0.25
CA PHE A 46 2.64 0.54 0.82
C PHE A 46 1.48 -0.05 1.63
N LEU A 47 0.85 0.75 2.49
CA LEU A 47 -0.21 0.27 3.39
C LEU A 47 -1.52 0.02 2.64
N SER A 48 -1.79 0.70 1.53
CA SER A 48 -2.96 0.43 0.68
C SER A 48 -2.80 -0.87 -0.10
N ALA A 49 -1.57 -1.24 -0.46
CA ALA A 49 -1.26 -2.57 -1.01
C ALA A 49 -1.30 -3.68 0.05
N ASN A 50 -1.25 -3.33 1.34
CA ASN A 50 -1.23 -4.27 2.48
C ASN A 50 -2.18 -3.81 3.60
N PRO A 51 -3.49 -3.65 3.34
CA PRO A 51 -4.40 -2.91 4.21
C PRO A 51 -4.61 -3.56 5.58
N PHE A 52 -4.45 -4.89 5.69
CA PHE A 52 -4.54 -5.62 6.97
C PHE A 52 -3.35 -5.40 7.90
N LEU A 53 -2.30 -4.68 7.49
CA LEU A 53 -1.30 -4.15 8.44
C LEU A 53 -1.89 -3.05 9.33
N VAL A 54 -2.90 -2.33 8.85
CA VAL A 54 -3.48 -1.15 9.50
C VAL A 54 -4.90 -1.43 10.02
N ILE A 55 -5.67 -2.21 9.27
CA ILE A 55 -7.06 -2.55 9.54
C ILE A 55 -7.12 -3.90 10.27
N ARG A 56 -7.80 -3.92 11.41
CA ARG A 56 -7.97 -5.17 12.18
C ARG A 56 -9.06 -6.01 11.53
N SER A 57 -9.01 -7.33 11.69
CA SER A 57 -9.98 -8.23 11.06
C SER A 57 -11.41 -8.04 11.58
N GLU A 58 -11.55 -7.49 12.79
CA GLU A 58 -12.80 -7.14 13.46
C GLU A 58 -13.33 -5.74 13.09
N ASP A 59 -12.55 -4.91 12.41
CA ASP A 59 -12.99 -3.58 11.99
C ASP A 59 -14.09 -3.71 10.92
N ARG A 60 -15.06 -2.78 10.91
CA ARG A 60 -16.15 -2.77 9.92
C ARG A 60 -15.61 -2.76 8.48
N GLU A 61 -14.51 -2.07 8.26
CA GLU A 61 -13.82 -1.98 6.97
C GLU A 61 -13.18 -3.30 6.52
N ALA A 62 -12.91 -4.24 7.41
CA ALA A 62 -12.28 -5.51 7.06
C ALA A 62 -13.13 -6.33 6.07
N ASN A 63 -14.46 -6.30 6.22
CA ASN A 63 -15.36 -6.98 5.30
C ASN A 63 -15.30 -6.39 3.88
N LEU A 64 -15.18 -5.06 3.77
CA LEU A 64 -15.03 -4.40 2.47
C LEU A 64 -13.71 -4.79 1.80
N LEU A 65 -12.62 -4.88 2.57
CA LEU A 65 -11.32 -5.33 2.06
C LEU A 65 -11.35 -6.78 1.59
N ARG A 66 -12.03 -7.67 2.32
CA ARG A 66 -12.22 -9.07 1.90
C ARG A 66 -13.04 -9.18 0.62
N LEU A 67 -14.12 -8.39 0.50
CA LEU A 67 -14.92 -8.32 -0.72
C LEU A 67 -14.12 -7.75 -1.91
N ALA A 68 -13.18 -6.83 -1.64
CA ALA A 68 -12.22 -6.33 -2.60
C ALA A 68 -11.08 -7.33 -2.90
N GLY A 69 -11.11 -8.54 -2.36
CA GLY A 69 -10.14 -9.60 -2.65
C GLY A 69 -8.83 -9.52 -1.86
N PHE A 70 -8.76 -8.67 -0.83
CA PHE A 70 -7.63 -8.70 0.10
C PHE A 70 -7.80 -9.83 1.11
N ASP A 71 -6.72 -10.56 1.34
CA ASP A 71 -6.67 -11.62 2.34
C ASP A 71 -5.67 -11.25 3.45
N PRO A 72 -6.09 -11.23 4.74
CA PRO A 72 -5.16 -11.06 5.86
C PRO A 72 -4.09 -12.16 5.97
N GLN A 73 -4.30 -13.34 5.38
CA GLN A 73 -3.39 -14.49 5.46
C GLN A 73 -2.21 -14.39 4.48
N VAL A 74 -2.30 -13.54 3.44
CA VAL A 74 -1.25 -13.37 2.42
C VAL A 74 -0.07 -12.51 2.93
N LEU A 75 -0.09 -12.10 4.20
CA LEU A 75 0.99 -11.33 4.85
C LEU A 75 2.32 -12.12 5.03
N SER A 76 2.42 -13.38 4.59
CA SER A 76 3.54 -14.29 4.89
C SER A 76 4.68 -14.37 3.87
N TYR A 77 4.70 -13.60 2.78
CA TYR A 77 5.80 -13.71 1.80
C TYR A 77 6.76 -12.52 1.81
N ALA A 78 7.94 -12.74 2.41
CA ALA A 78 9.13 -11.89 2.44
C ALA A 78 9.01 -10.57 3.23
N SER A 79 10.13 -10.13 3.82
CA SER A 79 10.11 -9.07 4.85
C SER A 79 9.41 -7.79 4.35
N SER A 80 8.23 -7.51 4.94
CA SER A 80 7.42 -6.31 4.67
C SER A 80 8.26 -5.03 4.75
N SER A 81 9.30 -5.03 5.60
CA SER A 81 10.29 -3.96 5.73
C SER A 81 11.18 -3.75 4.50
N GLN A 82 11.69 -4.81 3.84
CA GLN A 82 12.47 -4.67 2.60
C GLN A 82 11.59 -4.18 1.44
N ARG A 83 10.36 -4.70 1.34
CA ARG A 83 9.38 -4.25 0.34
C ARG A 83 9.01 -2.78 0.57
N PHE A 84 8.81 -2.37 1.81
CA PHE A 84 8.54 -0.98 2.16
C PHE A 84 9.68 -0.05 1.71
N THR A 85 10.94 -0.40 2.03
CA THR A 85 12.11 0.41 1.64
C THR A 85 12.23 0.50 0.11
N SER A 86 12.18 -0.63 -0.60
CA SER A 86 12.33 -0.67 -2.06
C SER A 86 11.20 0.08 -2.80
N ARG A 87 10.00 0.10 -2.22
CA ARG A 87 8.84 0.82 -2.76
C ARG A 87 8.96 2.33 -2.52
N ARG A 88 9.44 2.72 -1.33
CA ARG A 88 9.71 4.12 -0.98
C ARG A 88 10.84 4.73 -1.80
N GLU A 89 11.87 3.96 -2.16
CA GLU A 89 12.96 4.45 -3.03
C GLU A 89 12.47 4.79 -4.45
N ARG A 90 11.44 4.08 -4.93
CA ARG A 90 10.90 4.27 -6.29
C ARG A 90 9.81 5.35 -6.36
N ILE A 91 9.13 5.66 -5.25
CA ILE A 91 7.99 6.59 -5.24
C ILE A 91 8.33 7.98 -5.81
N GLN A 92 9.55 8.47 -5.57
CA GLN A 92 10.01 9.76 -6.09
C GLN A 92 10.11 9.76 -7.61
N HIS A 93 10.61 8.67 -8.20
CA HIS A 93 10.70 8.51 -9.64
C HIS A 93 9.29 8.40 -10.26
N ASP A 94 8.43 7.57 -9.68
CA ASP A 94 7.08 7.36 -10.20
C ASP A 94 6.23 8.65 -10.12
N LEU A 95 6.36 9.45 -9.05
CA LEU A 95 5.74 10.78 -8.97
C LEU A 95 6.28 11.76 -10.03
N ALA A 96 7.59 11.76 -10.28
CA ALA A 96 8.19 12.60 -11.31
C ALA A 96 7.63 12.27 -12.71
N LEU A 97 7.40 10.99 -13.01
CA LEU A 97 6.75 10.57 -14.25
C LEU A 97 5.30 11.05 -14.32
N LEU A 98 4.51 10.91 -13.24
CA LEU A 98 3.14 11.42 -13.22
C LEU A 98 3.08 12.95 -13.40
N ILE A 99 4.04 13.69 -12.86
CA ILE A 99 4.18 15.14 -13.09
C ILE A 99 4.51 15.41 -14.56
N ALA A 100 5.47 14.69 -15.13
CA ALA A 100 5.85 14.85 -16.54
C ALA A 100 4.70 14.53 -17.51
N TYR A 101 3.83 13.57 -17.15
CA TYR A 101 2.62 13.25 -17.91
C TYR A 101 1.43 14.19 -17.62
N GLY A 102 1.61 15.18 -16.74
CA GLY A 102 0.56 16.13 -16.37
C GLY A 102 -0.61 15.47 -15.63
N CYS A 103 -0.35 14.37 -14.92
CA CYS A 103 -1.33 13.64 -14.12
C CYS A 103 -1.22 13.99 -12.62
N CYS A 104 -0.07 14.49 -12.17
CA CYS A 104 0.18 14.95 -10.80
C CYS A 104 0.73 16.37 -10.82
N GLU A 105 0.39 17.16 -9.81
CA GLU A 105 0.92 18.50 -9.55
C GLU A 105 1.75 18.48 -8.27
N VAL A 106 2.81 19.27 -8.25
CA VAL A 106 3.64 19.50 -7.06
C VAL A 106 3.59 20.98 -6.71
N HIS A 107 3.34 21.28 -5.44
CA HIS A 107 3.30 22.65 -4.95
C HIS A 107 3.92 22.75 -3.56
N ASN A 108 4.26 23.97 -3.14
CA ASN A 108 4.73 24.21 -1.79
C ASN A 108 3.53 24.44 -0.87
N HIS A 109 3.39 23.60 0.16
CA HIS A 109 2.41 23.75 1.21
C HIS A 109 3.13 23.80 2.57
N LYS A 110 2.99 24.92 3.29
CA LYS A 110 3.61 25.15 4.61
C LYS A 110 5.13 24.89 4.66
N GLY A 111 5.84 25.21 3.58
CA GLY A 111 7.30 25.07 3.51
C GLY A 111 7.78 23.68 3.10
N ALA A 112 6.87 22.76 2.74
CA ALA A 112 7.20 21.43 2.23
C ALA A 112 6.53 21.18 0.87
N LEU A 113 7.12 20.28 0.07
CA LEU A 113 6.51 19.84 -1.18
C LEU A 113 5.31 18.94 -0.87
N ALA A 114 4.17 19.26 -1.47
CA ALA A 114 2.97 18.45 -1.46
C ALA A 114 2.59 18.08 -2.89
N TYR A 115 2.11 16.85 -3.06
CA TYR A 115 1.72 16.30 -4.35
C TYR A 115 0.21 16.06 -4.37
N THR A 116 -0.44 16.54 -5.42
CA THR A 116 -1.87 16.40 -5.68
C THR A 116 -2.08 15.74 -7.02
N ILE A 117 -3.19 15.02 -7.18
CA ILE A 117 -3.66 14.61 -8.50
C ILE A 117 -4.17 15.85 -9.26
N SER A 118 -3.90 15.90 -10.56
CA SER A 118 -4.41 16.95 -11.46
C SER A 118 -5.78 16.58 -12.03
N PRO A 119 -6.53 17.51 -12.65
CA PRO A 119 -7.78 17.18 -13.35
C PRO A 119 -7.61 16.08 -14.42
N ARG A 120 -6.53 16.15 -15.21
CA ARG A 120 -6.20 15.12 -16.20
C ARG A 120 -5.90 13.77 -15.54
N GLY A 121 -5.24 13.79 -14.38
CA GLY A 121 -4.99 12.61 -13.59
C GLY A 121 -6.29 11.94 -13.12
N HIS A 122 -7.24 12.73 -12.63
CA HIS A 122 -8.57 12.23 -12.26
C HIS A 122 -9.31 11.60 -13.45
N GLU A 123 -9.33 12.28 -14.60
CA GLU A 123 -9.96 11.78 -15.83
C GLU A 123 -9.35 10.45 -16.31
N LEU A 124 -8.02 10.32 -16.21
CA LEU A 124 -7.32 9.09 -16.57
C LEU A 124 -7.59 7.97 -15.55
N GLY A 125 -7.54 8.27 -14.25
CA GLY A 125 -7.84 7.31 -13.19
C GLY A 125 -9.25 6.72 -13.30
N ALA A 126 -10.23 7.56 -13.66
CA ALA A 126 -11.62 7.14 -13.87
C ALA A 126 -11.80 6.14 -15.04
N GLN A 127 -10.81 6.00 -15.92
CA GLN A 127 -10.84 5.02 -17.02
C GLN A 127 -10.34 3.64 -16.59
N PHE A 128 -9.73 3.51 -15.41
CA PHE A 128 -9.29 2.23 -14.89
C PHE A 128 -10.48 1.41 -14.38
N THR A 129 -10.92 0.46 -15.20
CA THR A 129 -12.11 -0.38 -14.97
C THR A 129 -11.77 -1.82 -14.59
N ALA A 130 -10.47 -2.13 -14.43
CA ALA A 130 -10.04 -3.45 -14.01
C ALA A 130 -10.44 -3.71 -12.55
N THR A 131 -10.82 -4.95 -12.21
CA THR A 131 -11.17 -5.33 -10.84
C THR A 131 -10.09 -4.96 -9.83
N TYR A 132 -8.81 -5.09 -10.20
CA TYR A 132 -7.69 -4.67 -9.35
C TYR A 132 -7.72 -3.17 -9.02
N ALA A 133 -8.10 -2.33 -9.98
CA ALA A 133 -8.21 -0.89 -9.78
C ALA A 133 -9.29 -0.57 -8.74
N ASP A 134 -10.47 -1.18 -8.86
CA ASP A 134 -11.56 -1.01 -7.89
C ASP A 134 -11.16 -1.50 -6.49
N SER A 135 -10.52 -2.67 -6.43
CA SER A 135 -10.00 -3.24 -5.19
C SER A 135 -8.99 -2.30 -4.53
N PHE A 136 -8.01 -1.83 -5.29
CA PHE A 136 -6.97 -0.95 -4.76
C PHE A 136 -7.53 0.41 -4.36
N SER A 137 -8.40 1.02 -5.16
CA SER A 137 -9.07 2.29 -4.82
C SER A 137 -9.88 2.19 -3.52
N THR A 138 -10.55 1.05 -3.31
CA THR A 138 -11.27 0.76 -2.06
C THR A 138 -10.30 0.72 -0.87
N ALA A 139 -9.19 -0.02 -1.00
CA ALA A 139 -8.19 -0.11 0.05
C ALA A 139 -7.50 1.24 0.32
N ALA A 140 -7.12 1.97 -0.72
CA ALA A 140 -6.51 3.29 -0.63
C ALA A 140 -7.43 4.28 0.08
N SER A 141 -8.70 4.33 -0.28
CA SER A 141 -9.69 5.20 0.37
C SER A 141 -9.83 4.88 1.86
N ILE A 142 -9.87 3.60 2.25
CA ILE A 142 -9.94 3.18 3.66
C ILE A 142 -8.66 3.57 4.42
N VAL A 143 -7.49 3.27 3.84
CA VAL A 143 -6.19 3.49 4.47
C VAL A 143 -5.92 5.00 4.63
N VAL A 144 -6.08 5.79 3.56
CA VAL A 144 -5.91 7.24 3.62
C VAL A 144 -6.89 7.86 4.62
N ARG A 145 -8.16 7.47 4.63
CA ARG A 145 -9.14 7.92 5.63
C ARG A 145 -8.69 7.65 7.06
N ARG A 146 -8.05 6.51 7.33
CA ARG A 146 -7.57 6.20 8.68
C ARG A 146 -6.32 6.98 9.06
N LEU A 147 -5.41 7.15 8.11
CA LEU A 147 -4.08 7.68 8.38
C LEU A 147 -3.96 9.21 8.24
N HIS A 148 -4.83 9.88 7.47
CA HIS A 148 -4.77 11.34 7.29
C HIS A 148 -4.86 12.12 8.60
N ARG A 149 -5.49 11.55 9.63
CA ARG A 149 -5.63 12.15 10.96
C ARG A 149 -4.35 12.12 11.80
N LEU A 150 -3.36 11.33 11.40
CA LEU A 150 -2.10 11.18 12.14
C LEU A 150 -1.11 12.26 11.69
N SER A 151 -0.36 12.82 12.64
CA SER A 151 0.82 13.62 12.34
C SER A 151 1.91 12.75 11.70
N ASP A 152 2.85 13.36 10.97
CA ASP A 152 3.94 12.63 10.30
C ASP A 152 4.78 11.81 11.29
N LYS A 153 5.03 12.37 12.48
CA LYS A 153 5.71 11.65 13.57
C LYS A 153 4.92 10.42 14.01
N ALA A 154 3.63 10.56 14.26
CA ALA A 154 2.77 9.45 14.69
C ALA A 154 2.64 8.39 13.59
N LEU A 155 2.53 8.80 12.33
CA LEU A 155 2.47 7.91 11.17
C LEU A 155 3.74 7.06 11.03
N ARG A 156 4.91 7.69 11.17
CA ARG A 156 6.21 7.01 11.16
C ARG A 156 6.34 6.00 12.30
N GLU A 157 6.03 6.43 13.52
CA GLU A 157 6.09 5.57 14.72
C GLU A 157 5.11 4.40 14.64
N GLN A 158 3.90 4.63 14.12
CA GLN A 158 2.89 3.58 13.99
C GLN A 158 3.22 2.59 12.88
N THR A 159 3.72 3.07 11.74
CA THR A 159 4.18 2.19 10.65
C THR A 159 5.36 1.32 11.10
N ALA A 160 6.31 1.90 11.84
CA ALA A 160 7.42 1.14 12.40
C ALA A 160 6.95 0.03 13.37
N ARG A 161 5.82 0.20 14.06
CA ARG A 161 5.22 -0.85 14.88
C ARG A 161 4.55 -1.95 14.03
N TRP A 162 3.86 -1.58 12.96
CA TRP A 162 3.21 -2.54 12.06
C TRP A 162 4.20 -3.39 11.25
N LEU A 163 5.39 -2.85 10.95
CA LEU A 163 6.43 -3.52 10.17
C LEU A 163 7.36 -4.43 10.99
N ARG A 164 7.23 -4.46 12.33
CA ARG A 164 8.08 -5.32 13.18
C ARG A 164 7.67 -6.80 13.05
N PRO A 165 8.61 -7.72 12.79
CA PRO A 165 8.35 -9.17 12.70
C PRO A 165 7.69 -9.75 13.96
N ASP A 166 8.07 -9.25 15.14
CA ASP A 166 7.65 -9.79 16.46
C ASP A 166 6.59 -8.92 17.16
N GLY A 167 5.92 -8.03 16.41
CA GLY A 167 5.16 -6.93 16.99
C GLY A 167 3.83 -7.33 17.64
N HIS A 168 3.84 -7.98 18.81
CA HIS A 168 2.66 -8.11 19.67
C HIS A 168 1.97 -6.74 19.84
N GLY A 169 0.90 -6.48 19.07
CA GLY A 169 0.15 -5.22 19.11
C GLY A 169 -0.17 -4.58 17.76
N GLY A 170 0.37 -5.08 16.64
CA GLY A 170 -0.09 -4.71 15.30
C GLY A 170 -1.29 -5.55 14.84
N PRO A 171 -2.21 -5.04 13.99
CA PRO A 171 -3.27 -5.84 13.38
C PRO A 171 -2.74 -7.10 12.67
N GLY A 172 -1.64 -6.99 11.93
CA GLY A 172 -0.97 -8.13 11.29
C GLY A 172 -0.38 -9.15 12.27
N ALA A 173 0.14 -8.71 13.41
CA ALA A 173 0.68 -9.61 14.43
C ALA A 173 -0.41 -10.26 15.30
N ALA A 174 -1.53 -9.57 15.52
CA ALA A 174 -2.71 -10.14 16.17
C ALA A 174 -3.27 -11.30 15.35
N LEU A 175 -3.21 -11.20 14.01
CA LEU A 175 -3.62 -12.28 13.11
C LEU A 175 -2.68 -13.49 13.18
N MET A 176 -1.35 -13.27 13.19
CA MET A 176 -0.38 -14.35 13.40
C MET A 176 -0.57 -15.08 14.75
N SER A 177 -0.99 -14.37 15.80
CA SER A 177 -1.24 -14.97 17.12
C SER A 177 -2.52 -15.82 17.20
N VAL A 178 -3.51 -15.55 16.34
CA VAL A 178 -4.78 -16.30 16.30
C VAL A 178 -4.67 -17.54 15.41
N LEU A 179 -3.73 -17.54 14.45
CA LEU A 179 -3.60 -18.60 13.45
C LEU A 179 -2.55 -19.67 13.81
N GLY A 180 -1.85 -19.52 14.95
CA GLY A 180 -0.77 -20.43 15.37
C GLY A 180 0.53 -20.21 14.58
N PRO A 181 1.69 -20.73 15.08
CA PRO A 181 2.93 -20.68 14.31
C PRO A 181 2.75 -21.46 13.00
N GLU A 182 3.35 -20.99 11.90
CA GLU A 182 3.42 -21.79 10.67
C GLU A 182 4.05 -23.16 10.97
N PRO A 183 3.58 -24.26 10.35
CA PRO A 183 4.28 -25.52 10.43
C PRO A 183 5.69 -25.32 9.89
N HIS A 184 6.68 -25.69 10.69
CA HIS A 184 8.06 -25.63 10.24
C HIS A 184 8.22 -26.59 9.06
N PRO A 185 9.09 -26.30 8.07
CA PRO A 185 9.39 -27.25 7.00
C PRO A 185 9.99 -28.59 7.50
N SER A 186 10.27 -28.73 8.79
CA SER A 186 10.60 -30.00 9.46
C SER A 186 9.39 -30.89 9.79
N ASP A 187 8.17 -30.35 9.71
CA ASP A 187 6.93 -31.04 10.11
C ASP A 187 6.19 -31.69 8.92
N MET A 188 6.75 -31.59 7.71
CA MET A 188 6.26 -32.31 6.53
C MET A 188 6.96 -33.67 6.45
N PRO A 189 6.27 -34.81 6.65
CA PRO A 189 6.86 -36.10 6.41
C PRO A 189 7.11 -36.23 4.91
N TRP A 190 8.37 -36.47 4.54
CA TRP A 190 8.77 -36.81 3.19
C TRP A 190 8.07 -38.11 2.79
N GLU A 191 7.07 -38.04 1.90
CA GLU A 191 6.58 -39.24 1.21
C GLU A 191 7.40 -39.41 -0.07
N GLY A 192 8.20 -40.49 -0.07
CA GLY A 192 8.72 -41.12 -1.28
C GLY A 192 7.76 -42.15 -1.84
#